data_AF-A0A852U924-F1
#
_entry.id   AF-A0A852U924-F1
#
_cell.length_a   1.000
_cell.length_b   1.000
_cell.length_c   1.000
_cell.angle_alpha   90.00
_cell.angle_beta   90.00
_cell.angle_gamma   90.00
#
_symmetry.space_group_name_H-M   'P 1'
#
loop_
_entity.id
_entity.type
_entity.pdbx_description
1 polymer ?
#
loop_
_entity_poly.entity_id
_entity_poly.type
_entity_poly.pdbx_seq_one_letter_code
_entity_poly.pdbx_strand_id
1 'polypeptide(L)'
;MEFTKAKGKLFAIGAVVTALGGLGTALLIGWFFEGGRLPIILFGAPLLLLVGLGVVAYALIPFRLRVDEHGITTRHAPEGLNTSVPWPHIAALTIERKPGDKEDRAPYIVLWPTREANLGTDPSFDRNGHPAYLLGQIDEIKEPEERIRSVLAHYAGPRFTQRQDGVQERYWTDPRSGQEMVTFSPTGNDGRPVPQAPRPGRAPQPPYGQGHPQQYGQGQPQQQVPYPPYGQGYPRQQPQQPPYGQGHPRQQPPQGHPQQYGQPHPQWHNRGY
;
A
#
# COMPACT_ATOMS: atom_id res chain seq x y z
N MET A 1 -5.43 12.84 -5.74
CA MET A 1 -4.15 13.28 -5.14
C MET A 1 -2.99 12.41 -5.64
N GLU A 2 -1.85 13.00 -5.98
CA GLU A 2 -0.63 12.29 -6.39
C GLU A 2 0.45 12.42 -5.30
N PHE A 3 1.08 11.29 -4.96
CA PHE A 3 2.19 11.19 -4.03
C PHE A 3 3.49 10.94 -4.79
N THR A 4 4.57 11.57 -4.35
CA THR A 4 5.87 11.50 -5.01
C THR A 4 6.93 10.91 -4.08
N LYS A 5 7.94 10.26 -4.67
CA LYS A 5 9.03 9.66 -3.90
C LYS A 5 9.80 10.71 -3.09
N ALA A 6 10.03 10.44 -1.81
CA ALA A 6 11.04 11.17 -1.04
C ALA A 6 12.42 10.88 -1.65
N LYS A 7 13.23 11.92 -1.89
CA LYS A 7 14.64 11.74 -2.25
C LYS A 7 15.38 11.24 -1.00
N GLY A 8 15.31 9.93 -0.78
CA GLY A 8 15.71 9.29 0.47
C GLY A 8 17.22 9.08 0.64
N LYS A 9 17.60 8.57 1.81
CA LYS A 9 18.98 8.21 2.21
C LYS A 9 19.71 7.35 1.16
N LEU A 10 18.98 6.52 0.41
CA LEU A 10 19.53 5.69 -0.68
C LEU A 10 20.20 6.52 -1.78
N PHE A 11 19.66 7.70 -2.12
CA PHE A 11 20.30 8.58 -3.09
C PHE A 11 21.65 9.09 -2.56
N ALA A 12 21.71 9.50 -1.29
CA ALA A 12 22.94 9.98 -0.66
C ALA A 12 23.99 8.87 -0.57
N ILE A 13 23.59 7.66 -0.16
CA ILE A 13 24.47 6.48 -0.13
C ILE A 13 24.99 6.18 -1.53
N GLY A 14 24.10 6.13 -2.54
CA GLY A 14 24.49 5.91 -3.93
C GLY A 14 25.49 6.95 -4.42
N ALA A 15 25.23 8.23 -4.16
CA ALA A 15 26.12 9.33 -4.56
C ALA A 15 27.51 9.23 -3.93
N VAL A 16 27.59 8.90 -2.63
CA VAL A 16 28.87 8.69 -1.93
C VAL A 16 29.64 7.51 -2.52
N VAL A 17 28.95 6.37 -2.74
CA VAL A 17 29.56 5.17 -3.33
C VAL A 17 30.06 5.45 -4.76
N THR A 18 29.26 6.15 -5.58
CA THR A 18 29.66 6.57 -6.94
C THR A 18 30.88 7.49 -6.89
N ALA A 19 30.92 8.47 -5.98
CA ALA A 19 32.06 9.38 -5.86
C ALA A 19 33.35 8.65 -5.47
N LEU A 20 33.28 7.73 -4.50
CA LEU A 20 34.43 6.90 -4.08
C LEU A 20 34.92 5.99 -5.21
N GLY A 21 34.00 5.32 -5.89
CA GLY A 21 34.32 4.45 -7.02
C GLY A 21 34.93 5.24 -8.19
N GLY A 22 34.37 6.41 -8.48
CA GLY A 22 34.86 7.31 -9.53
C GLY A 22 36.27 7.81 -9.25
N LEU A 23 36.53 8.26 -8.02
CA LEU A 23 37.86 8.68 -7.59
C LEU A 23 38.87 7.52 -7.68
N GLY A 24 38.53 6.34 -7.16
CA GLY A 24 39.39 5.16 -7.24
C GLY A 24 39.66 4.72 -8.68
N THR A 25 38.67 4.82 -9.57
CA THR A 25 38.83 4.50 -10.99
C THR A 25 39.76 5.50 -11.68
N ALA A 26 39.62 6.80 -11.39
CA ALA A 26 40.51 7.83 -11.93
C ALA A 26 41.96 7.62 -11.49
N LEU A 27 42.18 7.29 -10.21
CA LEU A 27 43.52 6.97 -9.68
C LEU A 27 44.11 5.71 -10.33
N LEU A 28 43.29 4.66 -10.54
CA LEU A 28 43.72 3.45 -11.23
C LEU A 28 44.17 3.74 -12.66
N ILE A 29 43.42 4.56 -13.39
CA ILE A 29 43.76 4.95 -14.77
C ILE A 29 45.06 5.75 -14.77
N GLY A 30 45.21 6.75 -13.88
CA GLY A 30 46.44 7.54 -13.78
C GLY A 30 47.67 6.67 -13.50
N TRP A 31 47.57 5.75 -12.54
CA TRP A 31 48.65 4.84 -12.17
C TRP A 31 49.04 3.88 -13.30
N PHE A 32 48.06 3.45 -14.10
CA PHE A 32 48.29 2.58 -15.25
C PHE A 32 49.19 3.26 -16.31
N PHE A 33 49.03 4.57 -16.52
CA PHE A 33 49.85 5.32 -17.48
C PHE A 33 51.28 5.62 -16.97
N GLU A 34 51.50 5.67 -15.66
CA GLU A 34 52.82 5.92 -15.06
C GLU A 34 53.72 4.66 -15.03
N GLY A 35 53.22 3.48 -15.43
CA GLY A 35 54.01 2.24 -15.51
C GLY A 35 54.34 1.62 -14.15
N GLY A 36 53.64 2.04 -13.08
CA GLY A 36 53.83 1.51 -11.73
C GLY A 36 53.23 0.12 -11.53
N ARG A 37 53.67 -0.61 -10.49
CA ARG A 37 53.03 -1.86 -10.06
C ARG A 37 51.59 -1.55 -9.61
N LEU A 38 50.61 -2.20 -10.22
CA LEU A 38 49.18 -2.02 -9.92
C LEU A 38 48.86 -2.50 -8.50
N PRO A 39 48.37 -1.64 -7.59
CA PRO A 39 47.89 -2.09 -6.30
C PRO A 39 46.55 -2.82 -6.48
N ILE A 40 46.50 -4.09 -6.07
CA ILE A 40 45.34 -4.98 -6.20
C ILE A 40 44.05 -4.35 -5.66
N ILE A 41 44.14 -3.49 -4.65
CA ILE A 41 43.01 -2.82 -4.01
C ILE A 41 42.21 -1.90 -4.94
N LEU A 42 42.83 -1.39 -6.02
CA LEU A 42 42.15 -0.47 -6.95
C LEU A 42 41.25 -1.18 -7.97
N PHE A 43 41.41 -2.50 -8.19
CA PHE A 43 40.56 -3.25 -9.11
C PHE A 43 39.08 -3.28 -8.69
N GLY A 44 38.77 -3.08 -7.41
CA GLY A 44 37.40 -2.98 -6.92
C GLY A 44 36.71 -1.66 -7.26
N ALA A 45 37.46 -0.60 -7.58
CA ALA A 45 36.89 0.74 -7.75
C ALA A 45 35.93 0.87 -8.95
N PRO A 46 36.21 0.29 -10.15
CA PRO A 46 35.26 0.29 -11.25
C PRO A 46 33.96 -0.45 -10.90
N LEU A 47 34.05 -1.57 -10.19
CA LEU A 47 32.87 -2.32 -9.75
C LEU A 47 32.06 -1.50 -8.74
N LEU A 48 32.74 -0.87 -7.78
CA LEU A 48 32.10 0.02 -6.80
C LEU A 48 31.39 1.20 -7.48
N LEU A 49 32.02 1.80 -8.50
CA LEU A 49 31.43 2.86 -9.31
C LEU A 49 30.15 2.40 -9.99
N LEU A 50 30.17 1.23 -10.64
CA LEU A 50 28.99 0.66 -11.31
C LEU A 50 27.85 0.38 -10.33
N VAL A 51 28.17 -0.18 -9.16
CA VAL A 51 27.18 -0.41 -8.09
C VAL A 51 26.58 0.91 -7.62
N GLY A 52 27.41 1.91 -7.32
CA GLY A 52 26.95 3.23 -6.90
C GLY A 52 26.05 3.88 -7.96
N LEU A 53 26.46 3.83 -9.23
CA LEU A 53 25.69 4.36 -10.35
C LEU A 53 24.32 3.66 -10.47
N GLY A 54 24.29 2.34 -10.31
CA GLY A 54 23.05 1.56 -10.28
C GLY A 54 22.11 1.99 -9.15
N VAL A 55 22.64 2.20 -7.94
CA VAL A 55 21.85 2.69 -6.79
C VAL A 55 21.31 4.10 -7.04
N VAL A 56 22.11 5.01 -7.60
CA VAL A 56 21.66 6.37 -7.95
C VAL A 56 20.58 6.32 -9.03
N ALA A 57 20.79 5.55 -10.10
CA ALA A 57 19.82 5.39 -11.18
C ALA A 57 18.49 4.83 -10.64
N TYR A 58 18.56 3.84 -9.77
CA TYR A 58 17.38 3.28 -9.09
C TYR A 58 16.67 4.30 -8.20
N ALA A 59 17.43 5.14 -7.47
CA ALA A 59 16.87 6.21 -6.65
C ALA A 59 16.19 7.32 -7.47
N LEU A 60 16.59 7.49 -8.74
CA LEU A 60 15.99 8.45 -9.67
C LEU A 60 14.71 7.96 -10.35
N ILE A 61 14.37 6.68 -10.25
CA ILE A 61 13.11 6.17 -10.82
C ILE A 61 11.93 6.80 -10.04
N PRO A 62 11.04 7.55 -10.72
CA PRO A 62 9.95 8.25 -10.06
C PRO A 62 8.86 7.27 -9.65
N PHE A 63 8.85 6.91 -8.36
CA PHE A 63 7.69 6.24 -7.76
C PHE A 63 6.50 7.21 -7.78
N ARG A 64 5.36 6.72 -8.28
CA ARG A 64 4.10 7.47 -8.30
C ARG A 64 2.98 6.61 -7.73
N LEU A 65 2.40 7.09 -6.64
CA LEU A 65 1.16 6.57 -6.09
C LEU A 65 0.11 7.66 -6.25
N ARG A 66 -0.94 7.37 -7.01
CA ARG A 66 -2.06 8.28 -7.21
C ARG A 66 -3.30 7.64 -6.60
N VAL A 67 -3.99 8.40 -5.76
CA VAL A 67 -5.26 8.02 -5.13
C VAL A 67 -6.28 9.08 -5.50
N ASP A 68 -7.31 8.70 -6.24
CA ASP A 68 -8.33 9.64 -6.73
C ASP A 68 -9.72 9.00 -6.79
N GLU A 69 -10.67 9.66 -7.44
CA GLU A 69 -12.07 9.23 -7.50
C GLU A 69 -12.27 7.93 -8.29
N HIS A 70 -11.30 7.53 -9.12
CA HIS A 70 -11.38 6.31 -9.94
C HIS A 70 -10.80 5.10 -9.23
N GLY A 71 -9.79 5.31 -8.38
CA GLY A 71 -9.14 4.23 -7.65
C GLY A 71 -7.73 4.59 -7.20
N ILE A 72 -6.87 3.57 -7.27
CA ILE A 72 -5.45 3.69 -6.98
C ILE A 72 -4.66 3.36 -8.24
N THR A 73 -3.73 4.21 -8.61
CA THR A 73 -2.73 3.91 -9.64
C THR A 73 -1.35 3.95 -9.04
N THR A 74 -0.60 2.87 -9.24
CA THR A 74 0.79 2.76 -8.82
C THR A 74 1.70 2.58 -10.03
N ARG A 75 2.85 3.26 -10.01
CA ARG A 75 3.92 3.07 -10.99
C ARG A 75 5.28 3.04 -10.31
N HIS A 76 6.10 2.11 -10.78
CA HIS A 76 7.46 1.87 -10.30
C HIS A 76 7.53 1.56 -8.79
N ALA A 77 6.55 0.83 -8.28
CA ALA A 77 6.59 0.30 -6.92
C ALA A 77 7.69 -0.79 -6.83
N PRO A 78 8.69 -0.64 -5.93
CA PRO A 78 9.81 -1.58 -5.79
C PRO A 78 9.42 -3.04 -5.56
N GLU A 79 8.45 -3.24 -4.66
CA GLU A 79 7.95 -4.56 -4.22
C GLU A 79 6.43 -4.66 -4.45
N GLY A 80 5.89 -3.80 -5.32
CA GLY A 80 4.47 -3.52 -5.32
C GLY A 80 3.77 -3.65 -6.67
N LEU A 81 2.46 -3.54 -6.58
CA LEU A 81 1.58 -3.55 -7.74
C LEU A 81 1.91 -2.36 -8.65
N ASN A 82 2.01 -2.57 -9.96
CA ASN A 82 2.31 -1.53 -10.95
C ASN A 82 1.14 -1.35 -11.92
N THR A 83 -0.07 -1.16 -11.39
CA THR A 83 -1.28 -1.06 -12.20
C THR A 83 -2.27 -0.04 -11.62
N SER A 84 -3.31 0.24 -12.38
CA SER A 84 -4.48 0.99 -11.91
C SER A 84 -5.54 0.00 -11.41
N VAL A 85 -5.90 0.12 -10.14
CA VAL A 85 -6.96 -0.66 -9.50
C VAL A 85 -8.16 0.25 -9.21
N PRO A 86 -9.32 0.00 -9.83
CA PRO A 86 -10.50 0.81 -9.60
C PRO A 86 -11.13 0.50 -8.23
N TRP A 87 -11.81 1.46 -7.61
CA TRP A 87 -12.43 1.28 -6.28
C TRP A 87 -13.32 0.03 -6.11
N PRO A 88 -14.12 -0.42 -7.10
CA PRO A 88 -14.92 -1.63 -6.97
C PRO A 88 -14.09 -2.91 -6.78
N HIS A 89 -12.82 -2.90 -7.19
CA HIS A 89 -11.90 -4.04 -7.04
C HIS A 89 -11.12 -4.00 -5.72
N ILE A 90 -11.30 -2.95 -4.91
CA ILE A 90 -10.61 -2.76 -3.64
C ILE A 90 -11.59 -3.10 -2.52
N ALA A 91 -11.29 -4.15 -1.76
CA ALA A 91 -12.05 -4.51 -0.57
C ALA A 91 -11.63 -3.64 0.61
N ALA A 92 -10.33 -3.49 0.83
CA ALA A 92 -9.80 -2.68 1.91
C ALA A 92 -8.42 -2.10 1.58
N LEU A 93 -8.09 -1.02 2.28
CA LEU A 93 -6.76 -0.43 2.33
C LEU A 93 -6.32 -0.32 3.78
N THR A 94 -5.11 -0.78 4.06
CA THR A 94 -4.51 -0.70 5.39
C THR A 94 -3.12 -0.11 5.31
N ILE A 95 -2.67 0.46 6.44
CA ILE A 95 -1.27 0.79 6.63
C ILE A 95 -0.73 -0.24 7.63
N GLU A 96 0.22 -1.07 7.20
CA GLU A 96 0.76 -2.13 8.04
C GLU A 96 2.14 -2.60 7.58
N ARG A 97 2.83 -3.33 8.44
CA ARG A 97 4.12 -3.94 8.13
C ARG A 97 3.94 -5.26 7.39
N LYS A 98 4.85 -5.54 6.45
CA LYS A 98 4.92 -6.84 5.77
C LYS A 98 5.32 -7.91 6.80
N PRO A 99 4.73 -9.11 6.77
CA PRO A 99 5.16 -10.20 7.65
C PRO A 99 6.66 -10.50 7.46
N GLY A 100 7.40 -10.59 8.58
CA GLY A 100 8.84 -10.86 8.57
C GLY A 100 9.74 -9.63 8.40
N ASP A 101 9.16 -8.43 8.22
CA ASP A 101 9.95 -7.20 8.27
C ASP A 101 10.44 -6.92 9.69
N LYS A 102 11.61 -6.27 9.75
CA LYS A 102 12.19 -5.78 11.01
C LYS A 102 11.35 -4.62 11.58
N GLU A 103 11.39 -4.46 12.90
CA GLU A 103 10.61 -3.43 13.60
C GLU A 103 11.00 -1.99 13.26
N ASP A 104 12.21 -1.77 12.75
CA ASP A 104 12.73 -0.47 12.33
C ASP A 104 12.26 -0.07 10.92
N ARG A 105 11.63 -1.00 10.17
CA ARG A 105 11.15 -0.74 8.82
C ARG A 105 9.82 0.02 8.85
N ALA A 106 9.68 0.97 7.94
CA ALA A 106 8.45 1.75 7.82
C ALA A 106 7.27 0.87 7.36
N PRO A 107 6.04 1.19 7.80
CA PRO A 107 4.86 0.47 7.33
C PRO A 107 4.57 0.74 5.86
N TYR A 108 3.89 -0.21 5.23
CA TYR A 108 3.46 -0.15 3.85
C TYR A 108 1.99 0.22 3.75
N ILE A 109 1.63 0.87 2.64
CA ILE A 109 0.24 0.93 2.20
C ILE A 109 -0.08 -0.39 1.51
N VAL A 110 -1.05 -1.12 2.04
CA VAL A 110 -1.44 -2.46 1.60
C VAL A 110 -2.84 -2.43 1.00
N LEU A 111 -2.97 -2.99 -0.19
CA LEU A 111 -4.22 -3.17 -0.91
C LEU A 111 -4.71 -4.61 -0.75
N TRP A 112 -5.96 -4.73 -0.30
CA TRP A 112 -6.71 -5.97 -0.24
C TRP A 112 -7.75 -5.95 -1.36
N PRO A 113 -7.64 -6.81 -2.38
CA PRO A 113 -8.58 -6.85 -3.47
C PRO A 113 -9.90 -7.49 -3.03
N THR A 114 -10.96 -7.24 -3.79
CA THR A 114 -12.17 -8.07 -3.71
C THR A 114 -11.89 -9.48 -4.24
N ARG A 115 -12.71 -10.46 -3.85
CA ARG A 115 -12.53 -11.87 -4.25
C ARG A 115 -12.56 -12.09 -5.77
N GLU A 116 -13.22 -11.20 -6.49
CA GLU A 116 -13.40 -11.27 -7.96
C GLU A 116 -12.32 -10.50 -8.72
N ALA A 117 -11.52 -9.68 -8.04
CA ALA A 117 -10.53 -8.84 -8.70
C ALA A 117 -9.28 -9.65 -9.06
N ASN A 118 -9.02 -9.77 -10.36
CA ASN A 118 -7.76 -10.26 -10.89
C ASN A 118 -6.87 -9.05 -11.26
N LEU A 119 -5.79 -8.86 -10.51
CA LEU A 119 -4.86 -7.74 -10.70
C LEU A 119 -3.73 -8.05 -11.70
N GLY A 120 -3.69 -9.26 -12.26
CA GLY A 120 -2.72 -9.65 -13.29
C GLY A 120 -1.29 -9.79 -12.78
N THR A 121 -1.08 -9.88 -11.46
CA THR A 121 0.22 -10.08 -10.83
C THR A 121 0.07 -10.90 -9.56
N ASP A 122 1.16 -11.51 -9.11
CA ASP A 122 1.17 -12.31 -7.89
C ASP A 122 1.05 -11.39 -6.65
N PRO A 123 0.35 -11.85 -5.60
CA PRO A 123 0.24 -11.09 -4.36
C PRO A 123 1.61 -10.95 -3.68
N SER A 124 1.86 -9.80 -3.07
CA SER A 124 3.10 -9.53 -2.32
C SER A 124 3.22 -10.40 -1.08
N PHE A 125 2.10 -10.72 -0.43
CA PHE A 125 1.99 -11.72 0.62
C PHE A 125 0.52 -12.16 0.77
N ASP A 126 0.28 -13.22 1.53
CA ASP A 126 -1.06 -13.66 1.93
C ASP A 126 -1.24 -13.47 3.44
N ARG A 127 -2.46 -13.13 3.87
CA ARG A 127 -2.83 -13.17 5.28
C ARG A 127 -4.19 -13.82 5.44
N ASN A 128 -4.22 -14.98 6.09
CA ASN A 128 -5.43 -15.73 6.37
C ASN A 128 -6.21 -16.11 5.09
N GLY A 129 -5.51 -16.42 3.99
CA GLY A 129 -6.11 -16.74 2.70
C GLY A 129 -6.60 -15.52 1.92
N HIS A 130 -6.24 -14.31 2.37
CA HIS A 130 -6.51 -13.08 1.64
C HIS A 130 -5.21 -12.56 0.98
N PRO A 131 -5.18 -12.44 -0.35
CA PRO A 131 -4.03 -11.88 -1.05
C PRO A 131 -3.87 -10.40 -0.72
N ALA A 132 -2.63 -9.96 -0.52
CA ALA A 132 -2.27 -8.60 -0.18
C ALA A 132 -1.23 -8.05 -1.16
N TYR A 133 -1.43 -6.80 -1.60
CA TYR A 133 -0.54 -6.14 -2.55
C TYR A 133 0.07 -4.91 -1.90
N LEU A 134 1.38 -4.82 -1.90
CA LEU A 134 2.10 -3.63 -1.43
C LEU A 134 1.98 -2.53 -2.48
N LEU A 135 1.60 -1.33 -2.05
CA LEU A 135 1.53 -0.16 -2.94
C LEU A 135 2.75 0.74 -2.82
N GLY A 136 3.39 0.77 -1.64
CA GLY A 136 4.61 1.51 -1.35
C GLY A 136 4.84 1.65 0.16
N GLN A 137 6.09 1.87 0.55
CA GLN A 137 6.44 2.20 1.94
C GLN A 137 6.14 3.67 2.22
N ILE A 138 5.72 3.98 3.46
CA ILE A 138 5.38 5.35 3.84
C ILE A 138 6.60 6.28 3.84
N ASP A 139 7.78 5.79 4.22
CA ASP A 139 9.02 6.57 4.23
C ASP A 139 9.57 6.85 2.82
N GLU A 140 9.13 6.08 1.83
CA GLU A 140 9.41 6.35 0.41
C GLU A 140 8.52 7.47 -0.14
N ILE A 141 7.45 7.86 0.55
CA ILE A 141 6.54 8.94 0.14
C ILE A 141 7.00 10.25 0.78
N LYS A 142 7.00 11.34 -0.01
CA LYS A 142 7.45 12.66 0.45
C LYS A 142 6.50 13.26 1.49
N GLU A 143 5.21 12.99 1.36
CA GLU A 143 4.16 13.48 2.23
C GLU A 143 4.21 12.79 3.61
N PRO A 144 3.92 13.50 4.71
CA PRO A 144 3.90 12.90 6.05
C PRO A 144 2.77 11.87 6.17
N GLU A 145 2.97 10.90 7.07
CA GLU A 145 2.04 9.78 7.27
C GLU A 145 0.61 10.24 7.56
N GLU A 146 0.44 11.29 8.37
CA GLU A 146 -0.86 11.86 8.70
C GLU A 146 -1.60 12.35 7.45
N ARG A 147 -0.86 12.94 6.51
CA ARG A 147 -1.42 13.41 5.24
C ARG A 147 -1.82 12.22 4.36
N ILE A 148 -1.00 11.18 4.29
CA ILE A 148 -1.32 9.94 3.57
C ILE A 148 -2.61 9.33 4.14
N ARG A 149 -2.68 9.17 5.46
CA ARG A 149 -3.88 8.68 6.17
C ARG A 149 -5.11 9.52 5.86
N SER A 150 -4.99 10.84 5.89
CA SER A 150 -6.11 11.74 5.59
C SER A 150 -6.64 11.59 4.16
N VAL A 151 -5.75 11.44 3.18
CA VAL A 151 -6.10 11.26 1.76
C VAL A 151 -6.72 9.89 1.54
N LEU A 152 -6.16 8.83 2.12
CA LEU A 152 -6.73 7.48 2.05
C LEU A 152 -8.12 7.44 2.69
N ALA A 153 -8.28 8.03 3.87
CA ALA A 153 -9.58 8.13 4.54
C ALA A 153 -10.61 8.92 3.70
N HIS A 154 -10.17 9.99 3.03
CA HIS A 154 -11.04 10.79 2.18
C HIS A 154 -11.53 10.03 0.93
N TYR A 155 -10.60 9.43 0.16
CA TYR A 155 -10.95 8.80 -1.12
C TYR A 155 -11.46 7.36 -0.99
N ALA A 156 -10.86 6.56 -0.11
CA ALA A 156 -11.28 5.18 0.07
C ALA A 156 -12.52 5.06 0.96
N GLY A 157 -12.80 6.10 1.76
CA GLY A 157 -13.95 6.16 2.66
C GLY A 157 -13.99 4.94 3.58
N PRO A 158 -15.10 4.18 3.62
CA PRO A 158 -15.24 3.00 4.47
C PRO A 158 -14.24 1.87 4.20
N ARG A 159 -13.55 1.86 3.05
CA ARG A 159 -12.57 0.83 2.71
C ARG A 159 -11.22 1.04 3.40
N PHE A 160 -10.94 2.24 3.90
CA PHE A 160 -9.71 2.50 4.64
C PHE A 160 -9.87 2.07 6.08
N THR A 161 -9.10 1.04 6.47
CA THR A 161 -9.09 0.51 7.82
C THR A 161 -7.78 0.88 8.49
N GLN A 162 -7.84 1.71 9.52
CA GLN A 162 -6.68 2.05 10.33
C GLN A 162 -6.37 0.88 11.28
N ARG A 163 -5.48 0.00 10.86
CA ARG A 163 -4.93 -1.06 11.72
C ARG A 163 -3.80 -0.43 12.55
N GLN A 164 -4.08 0.01 13.77
CA GLN A 164 -3.04 0.36 14.73
C GLN A 164 -2.42 -0.96 15.24
N ASP A 165 -1.10 -1.07 15.10
CA ASP A 165 -0.32 -2.23 15.51
C ASP A 165 -0.73 -2.72 16.91
N GLY A 166 -1.29 -3.94 16.97
CA GLY A 166 -1.45 -4.71 18.22
C GLY A 166 -2.88 -5.08 18.63
N VAL A 167 -3.92 -4.29 18.34
CA VAL A 167 -5.29 -4.63 18.78
C VAL A 167 -6.33 -4.08 17.80
N GLN A 168 -6.74 -4.92 16.84
CA GLN A 168 -8.15 -5.01 16.48
C GLN A 168 -8.44 -6.29 15.67
N GLU A 169 -8.76 -7.33 16.42
CA GLU A 169 -9.95 -8.13 16.12
C GLU A 169 -11.15 -7.19 16.00
N ARG A 170 -11.60 -6.91 14.78
CA ARG A 170 -12.96 -6.41 14.56
C ARG A 170 -13.53 -7.00 13.28
N TYR A 171 -14.21 -8.13 13.50
CA TYR A 171 -15.43 -8.58 12.82
C TYR A 171 -15.47 -8.39 11.30
N TRP A 172 -15.08 -9.45 10.59
CA TRP A 172 -15.83 -9.82 9.40
C TRP A 172 -17.17 -10.41 9.88
N THR A 173 -18.22 -9.59 9.96
CA THR A 173 -19.58 -10.12 10.06
C THR A 173 -20.00 -10.54 8.66
N ASP A 174 -20.21 -11.83 8.45
CA ASP A 174 -20.91 -12.32 7.26
C ASP A 174 -22.34 -11.74 7.28
N PRO A 175 -22.74 -10.91 6.29
CA PRO A 175 -24.06 -10.29 6.26
C PRO A 175 -25.21 -11.31 6.14
N ARG A 176 -24.92 -12.60 5.93
CA ARG A 176 -25.93 -13.66 5.86
C ARG A 176 -26.12 -14.45 7.15
N SER A 177 -25.16 -14.47 8.07
CA SER A 177 -25.20 -15.39 9.21
C SER A 177 -25.68 -14.76 10.51
N GLY A 178 -25.58 -13.43 10.69
CA GLY A 178 -26.03 -12.75 11.91
C GLY A 178 -25.37 -13.24 13.20
N GLN A 179 -24.34 -14.08 13.12
CA GLN A 179 -23.66 -14.66 14.26
C GLN A 179 -22.26 -14.09 14.37
N GLU A 180 -22.00 -13.46 15.51
CA GLU A 180 -20.66 -13.13 15.98
C GLU A 180 -19.89 -14.42 16.25
N MET A 181 -18.91 -14.74 15.41
CA MET A 181 -17.86 -15.70 15.78
C MET A 181 -16.62 -14.92 16.18
N VAL A 182 -16.39 -14.82 17.48
CA VAL A 182 -15.06 -14.52 18.04
C VAL A 182 -14.82 -15.43 19.25
N THR A 183 -13.80 -16.27 19.15
CA THR A 183 -12.99 -16.59 20.33
C THR A 183 -11.58 -16.88 19.87
N PHE A 184 -10.68 -15.91 20.02
CA PHE A 184 -9.25 -16.21 20.13
C PHE A 184 -8.67 -15.41 21.30
N SER A 185 -8.13 -16.15 22.25
CA SER A 185 -7.40 -15.62 23.39
C SER A 185 -6.10 -14.97 22.93
N PRO A 186 -5.64 -13.87 23.57
CA PRO A 186 -4.32 -13.33 23.31
C PRO A 186 -3.29 -14.40 23.69
N THR A 187 -2.57 -14.90 22.68
CA THR A 187 -1.36 -15.70 22.92
C THR A 187 -0.23 -14.69 23.01
N GLY A 188 0.51 -14.69 24.12
CA GLY A 188 1.75 -13.90 24.19
C GLY A 188 2.73 -14.37 23.11
N ASN A 189 3.74 -13.55 22.80
CA ASN A 189 4.77 -13.82 21.77
C ASN A 189 5.50 -15.18 21.91
N ASP A 190 5.26 -15.92 23.00
CA ASP A 190 5.93 -17.16 23.35
C ASP A 190 5.04 -18.41 23.14
N GLY A 191 3.85 -18.25 22.55
CA GLY A 191 2.91 -19.35 22.31
C GLY A 191 2.26 -19.93 23.58
N ARG A 192 2.46 -19.29 24.74
CA ARG A 192 1.88 -19.72 26.02
C ARG A 192 0.60 -18.95 26.32
N PRO A 193 -0.46 -19.62 26.81
CA PRO A 193 -1.65 -18.94 27.32
C PRO A 193 -1.25 -18.01 28.46
N VAL A 194 -1.62 -16.73 28.34
CA VAL A 194 -1.42 -15.78 29.45
C VAL A 194 -2.35 -16.22 30.59
N PRO A 195 -1.85 -16.42 31.83
CA PRO A 195 -2.71 -16.71 32.97
C PRO A 195 -3.73 -15.59 33.12
N GLN A 196 -5.02 -15.93 33.02
CA GLN A 196 -6.10 -14.98 33.28
C GLN A 196 -5.94 -14.51 34.73
N ALA A 197 -5.80 -13.20 34.93
CA ALA A 197 -5.85 -12.60 36.25
C ALA A 197 -7.16 -13.05 36.94
N PRO A 198 -7.13 -13.48 38.22
CA PRO A 198 -8.31 -13.87 38.95
C PRO A 198 -9.34 -12.74 38.90
N ARG A 199 -10.54 -13.05 38.39
CA ARG A 199 -11.67 -12.10 38.43
C ARG A 199 -11.88 -11.68 39.89
N PRO A 200 -11.94 -10.38 40.20
CA PRO A 200 -12.31 -9.95 41.54
C PRO A 200 -13.68 -10.53 41.88
N GLY A 201 -13.71 -11.27 43.00
CA GLY A 201 -14.85 -12.03 43.46
C GLY A 201 -16.08 -11.15 43.58
N ARG A 202 -17.19 -11.67 43.06
CA ARG A 202 -18.54 -11.16 43.27
C ARG A 202 -18.80 -11.15 44.78
N ALA A 203 -18.89 -9.97 45.38
CA ALA A 203 -19.25 -9.84 46.78
C ALA A 203 -20.67 -10.42 47.02
N PRO A 204 -20.93 -11.12 48.13
CA PRO A 204 -22.26 -11.59 48.48
C PRO A 204 -23.22 -10.41 48.72
N GLN A 205 -24.43 -10.49 48.17
CA GLN A 205 -25.50 -9.54 48.46
C GLN A 205 -25.97 -9.70 49.92
N PRO A 206 -26.11 -8.62 50.70
CA PRO A 206 -26.74 -8.68 52.02
C PRO A 206 -28.28 -8.79 51.91
N PRO A 207 -28.94 -9.43 52.88
CA PRO A 207 -30.38 -9.69 52.86
C PRO A 207 -31.20 -8.47 53.29
N TYR A 208 -32.43 -8.43 52.78
CA TYR A 208 -33.45 -7.41 53.01
C TYR A 208 -33.76 -7.13 54.49
N GLY A 209 -33.98 -5.85 54.83
CA GLY A 209 -34.64 -5.48 56.08
C GLY A 209 -34.63 -3.99 56.46
N GLN A 210 -35.82 -3.37 56.36
CA GLN A 210 -36.36 -2.26 57.18
C GLN A 210 -35.75 -0.84 57.11
N GLY A 211 -36.55 0.06 56.51
CA GLY A 211 -37.01 1.31 57.12
C GLY A 211 -36.11 2.53 57.01
N HIS A 212 -36.54 3.55 56.25
CA HIS A 212 -36.77 4.95 56.69
C HIS A 212 -37.19 5.80 55.46
N PRO A 213 -38.18 6.71 55.61
CA PRO A 213 -38.61 7.59 54.52
C PRO A 213 -37.78 8.87 54.49
N GLN A 214 -37.23 9.23 53.33
CA GLN A 214 -36.79 10.61 53.08
C GLN A 214 -37.25 11.11 51.71
N GLN A 215 -38.19 12.04 51.81
CA GLN A 215 -38.31 13.30 51.07
C GLN A 215 -38.05 13.29 49.55
N TYR A 216 -39.16 13.39 48.85
CA TYR A 216 -39.30 13.82 47.46
C TYR A 216 -38.58 15.16 47.21
N GLY A 217 -37.44 15.07 46.51
CA GLY A 217 -36.79 16.18 45.82
C GLY A 217 -37.29 16.27 44.37
N GLN A 218 -37.77 17.44 44.01
CA GLN A 218 -38.41 17.84 42.75
C GLN A 218 -37.69 17.37 41.49
N GLY A 219 -38.47 16.87 40.54
CA GLY A 219 -38.01 16.39 39.25
C GLY A 219 -37.46 17.49 38.33
N GLN A 220 -36.48 17.10 37.53
CA GLN A 220 -36.18 17.77 36.26
C GLN A 220 -36.96 17.06 35.15
N PRO A 221 -37.71 17.78 34.30
CA PRO A 221 -38.38 17.18 33.16
C PRO A 221 -37.34 16.72 32.14
N GLN A 222 -37.36 15.42 31.83
CA GLN A 222 -36.66 14.86 30.70
C GLN A 222 -37.20 15.52 29.43
N GLN A 223 -36.36 16.30 28.75
CA GLN A 223 -36.64 16.78 27.41
C GLN A 223 -36.65 15.56 26.47
N GLN A 224 -37.85 15.10 26.14
CA GLN A 224 -38.08 14.15 25.05
C GLN A 224 -37.70 14.83 23.74
N VAL A 225 -36.62 14.35 23.14
CA VAL A 225 -36.21 14.74 21.80
C VAL A 225 -37.21 14.09 20.82
N PRO A 226 -37.95 14.87 20.01
CA PRO A 226 -38.93 14.31 19.09
C PRO A 226 -38.23 13.52 17.98
N TYR A 227 -38.61 12.25 17.82
CA TYR A 227 -38.27 11.49 16.63
C TYR A 227 -38.90 12.16 15.40
N PRO A 228 -38.16 12.38 14.30
CA PRO A 228 -38.76 12.88 13.08
C PRO A 228 -39.72 11.85 12.47
N PRO A 229 -40.86 12.29 11.92
CA PRO A 229 -41.84 11.39 11.34
C PRO A 229 -41.28 10.73 10.07
N TYR A 230 -41.30 9.41 10.06
CA TYR A 230 -41.10 8.59 8.87
C TYR A 230 -42.25 8.86 7.90
N GLY A 231 -41.95 9.35 6.70
CA GLY A 231 -42.90 9.35 5.59
C GLY A 231 -42.95 10.64 4.80
N GLN A 232 -41.96 10.87 3.94
CA GLN A 232 -42.22 11.52 2.66
C GLN A 232 -41.48 10.75 1.56
N GLY A 233 -42.26 10.19 0.65
CA GLY A 233 -41.75 9.47 -0.51
C GLY A 233 -40.92 10.40 -1.38
N TYR A 234 -39.68 10.01 -1.63
CA TYR A 234 -38.87 10.62 -2.66
C TYR A 234 -39.55 10.37 -4.02
N PRO A 235 -39.80 11.40 -4.84
CA PRO A 235 -40.22 11.18 -6.21
C PRO A 235 -39.11 10.41 -6.94
N ARG A 236 -39.46 9.25 -7.50
CA ARG A 236 -38.62 8.53 -8.47
C ARG A 236 -38.25 9.49 -9.58
N GLN A 237 -37.00 9.96 -9.60
CA GLN A 237 -36.42 10.50 -10.82
C GLN A 237 -36.25 9.34 -11.77
N GLN A 238 -37.11 9.28 -12.79
CA GLN A 238 -36.89 8.41 -13.94
C GLN A 238 -35.55 8.79 -14.57
N PRO A 239 -34.66 7.82 -14.87
CA PRO A 239 -33.48 8.10 -15.67
C PRO A 239 -33.92 8.71 -17.00
N GLN A 240 -33.59 9.99 -17.21
CA GLN A 240 -33.69 10.59 -18.53
C GLN A 240 -32.77 9.78 -19.44
N GLN A 241 -33.38 9.07 -20.40
CA GLN A 241 -32.64 8.40 -21.45
C GLN A 241 -31.85 9.48 -22.22
N PRO A 242 -30.53 9.31 -22.43
CA PRO A 242 -29.79 10.20 -23.28
C PRO A 242 -30.39 10.15 -24.70
N PRO A 243 -30.53 11.29 -25.38
CA PRO A 243 -31.05 11.33 -26.73
C PRO A 243 -30.14 10.52 -27.64
N TYR A 244 -30.70 9.44 -28.18
CA TYR A 244 -30.13 8.74 -29.34
C TYR A 244 -30.02 9.74 -30.48
N GLY A 245 -28.80 9.98 -30.96
CA GLY A 245 -28.58 10.67 -32.23
C GLY A 245 -27.43 11.65 -32.20
N GLN A 246 -26.21 11.13 -32.30
CA GLN A 246 -25.17 11.79 -33.08
C GLN A 246 -24.15 10.74 -33.49
N GLY A 247 -24.15 10.42 -34.79
CA GLY A 247 -23.29 9.43 -35.37
C GLY A 247 -21.82 9.79 -35.16
N HIS A 248 -21.05 8.85 -34.63
CA HIS A 248 -19.61 8.94 -34.69
C HIS A 248 -19.18 8.85 -36.16
N PRO A 249 -18.41 9.82 -36.69
CA PRO A 249 -17.78 9.65 -37.98
C PRO A 249 -16.83 8.45 -37.89
N ARG A 250 -17.00 7.50 -38.82
CA ARG A 250 -16.07 6.40 -39.05
C ARG A 250 -14.66 6.98 -39.18
N GLN A 251 -13.81 6.73 -38.20
CA GLN A 251 -12.37 6.93 -38.36
C GLN A 251 -11.91 5.95 -39.44
N GLN A 252 -11.58 6.51 -40.60
CA GLN A 252 -10.92 5.78 -41.68
C GLN A 252 -9.58 5.28 -41.14
N PRO A 253 -9.23 3.99 -41.32
CA PRO A 253 -7.89 3.55 -41.04
C PRO A 253 -6.91 4.29 -41.96
N PRO A 254 -5.76 4.75 -41.45
CA PRO A 254 -4.74 5.38 -42.28
C PRO A 254 -4.29 4.40 -43.37
N GLN A 255 -4.51 4.83 -44.62
CA GLN A 255 -3.98 4.18 -45.81
C GLN A 255 -2.45 4.25 -45.80
N GLY A 256 -1.82 3.07 -45.80
CA GLY A 256 -0.67 2.74 -46.62
C GLY A 256 0.57 3.64 -46.58
N HIS A 257 1.63 3.12 -45.96
CA HIS A 257 2.96 3.13 -46.58
C HIS A 257 3.50 1.69 -46.62
N PRO A 258 3.59 1.06 -47.79
CA PRO A 258 4.51 -0.05 -48.00
C PRO A 258 5.89 0.50 -48.42
N GLN A 259 6.91 -0.35 -48.28
CA GLN A 259 8.29 -0.22 -48.79
C GLN A 259 9.29 0.45 -47.83
N GLN A 260 10.19 -0.34 -47.25
CA GLN A 260 11.49 -0.47 -47.90
C GLN A 260 12.26 -1.72 -47.44
N TYR A 261 12.68 -2.45 -48.46
CA TYR A 261 13.55 -3.61 -48.45
C TYR A 261 14.95 -3.28 -47.95
N GLY A 262 15.60 -4.27 -47.35
CA GLY A 262 17.05 -4.44 -47.46
C GLY A 262 17.81 -4.36 -46.14
N GLN A 263 18.04 -5.52 -45.51
CA GLN A 263 19.31 -5.74 -44.84
C GLN A 263 19.90 -7.10 -45.25
N PRO A 264 21.20 -7.13 -45.61
CA PRO A 264 21.87 -8.29 -46.17
C PRO A 264 22.23 -9.33 -45.11
N HIS A 265 22.11 -10.61 -45.51
CA HIS A 265 22.66 -11.75 -44.80
C HIS A 265 24.19 -11.67 -44.69
N PRO A 266 24.80 -11.91 -43.51
CA PRO A 266 26.21 -12.23 -43.43
C PRO A 266 26.44 -13.66 -43.96
N GLN A 267 27.21 -13.77 -45.04
CA GLN A 267 27.78 -15.03 -45.52
C GLN A 267 28.78 -15.56 -44.50
N TRP A 268 28.44 -16.69 -43.87
CA TRP A 268 29.41 -17.51 -43.15
C TRP A 268 30.26 -18.27 -44.17
N HIS A 269 31.51 -17.84 -44.35
CA HIS A 269 32.50 -18.59 -45.09
C HIS A 269 32.91 -19.82 -44.30
N ASN A 270 32.59 -20.96 -44.89
CA ASN A 270 33.07 -22.29 -44.58
C ASN A 270 34.60 -22.34 -44.85
N ARG A 271 35.41 -22.61 -43.82
CA ARG A 271 36.76 -23.17 -43.99
C ARG A 271 36.81 -24.48 -43.23
N GLY A 272 36.61 -25.57 -43.98
CA GLY A 272 37.26 -26.83 -43.69
C GLY A 272 38.64 -26.86 -44.34
N TYR A 273 39.59 -27.43 -43.61
CA TYR A 273 40.72 -28.29 -43.98
C TYR A 273 41.87 -28.06 -43.00
#